data_AF-A0A2D6PA90-F1
#
_entry.id   AF-A0A2D6PA90-F1
#
_cell.length_a   1.000
_cell.length_b   1.000
_cell.length_c   1.000
_cell.angle_alpha   90.00
_cell.angle_beta   90.00
_cell.angle_gamma   90.00
#
_symmetry.space_group_name_H-M   'P 1'
#
loop_
_entity.id
_entity.type
_entity.pdbx_description
1 polymer ?
#
loop_
_entity_poly.entity_id
_entity_poly.type
_entity_poly.pdbx_seq_one_letter_code
_entity_poly.pdbx_strand_id
1 'polypeptide(L)' 'MSHRMDEIKPAHYVTHEECQEMIDAAIRKHNRNASIISMCVGWVVLALFAEGLLRLIGVIDPIFPWLKITL' A
#
# COMPACT_ATOMS: atom_id res chain seq x y z
N MET A 1 23.41 -23.91 -32.51
CA MET A 1 22.91 -24.90 -31.53
C MET A 1 21.55 -24.43 -31.03
N SER A 2 20.50 -25.24 -31.21
CA SER A 2 19.16 -24.95 -30.70
C SER A 2 19.10 -25.42 -29.24
N HIS A 3 19.00 -24.48 -28.29
CA HIS A 3 18.76 -24.80 -26.89
C HIS A 3 17.29 -25.22 -26.77
N ARG A 4 17.02 -26.52 -26.91
CA ARG A 4 15.69 -27.09 -26.73
C ARG A 4 15.47 -27.26 -25.24
N MET A 5 14.60 -26.45 -24.64
CA MET A 5 14.19 -26.63 -23.25
C MET A 5 13.36 -27.92 -23.18
N ASP A 6 13.83 -28.90 -22.43
CA ASP A 6 13.01 -30.08 -22.13
C ASP A 6 11.83 -29.65 -21.26
N GLU A 7 10.62 -30.10 -21.61
CA GLU A 7 9.41 -29.81 -20.86
C GLU A 7 9.53 -30.40 -19.45
N ILE A 8 9.66 -29.55 -18.45
CA ILE A 8 9.69 -29.96 -17.05
C ILE A 8 8.25 -30.33 -16.65
N LYS A 9 7.91 -31.60 -16.79
CA LYS A 9 6.63 -32.13 -16.33
C LYS A 9 6.66 -32.24 -14.80
N PRO A 10 5.73 -31.61 -14.07
CA PRO A 10 5.67 -31.75 -12.63
C PRO A 10 5.35 -33.21 -12.27
N ALA A 11 5.96 -33.71 -11.19
CA ALA A 11 5.71 -35.07 -10.71
C ALA A 11 4.27 -35.29 -10.23
N HIS A 12 3.56 -34.21 -9.88
CA HIS A 12 2.17 -34.22 -9.43
C HIS A 12 1.48 -32.88 -9.76
N TYR A 13 0.19 -32.92 -10.11
CA TYR A 13 -0.66 -31.75 -10.30
C TYR A 13 -1.59 -31.57 -9.10
N VAL A 14 -1.71 -30.35 -8.59
CA VAL A 14 -2.70 -30.03 -7.55
C VAL A 14 -4.11 -30.08 -8.12
N THR A 15 -5.07 -30.43 -7.28
CA THR A 15 -6.48 -30.31 -7.64
C THR A 15 -6.88 -28.84 -7.77
N HIS A 16 -7.99 -28.58 -8.47
CA HIS A 16 -8.52 -27.23 -8.58
C HIS A 16 -8.85 -26.63 -7.19
N GLU A 17 -9.36 -27.44 -6.27
CA GLU A 17 -9.71 -27.03 -4.91
C GLU A 17 -8.47 -26.60 -4.11
N GLU A 18 -7.41 -27.41 -4.12
CA GLU A 18 -6.13 -27.07 -3.46
C GLU A 18 -5.50 -25.82 -4.06
N CYS A 19 -5.57 -25.66 -5.40
CA CYS A 19 -5.10 -24.46 -6.07
C CYS A 19 -5.87 -23.22 -5.59
N GLN A 20 -7.19 -23.33 -5.52
CA GLN A 20 -8.04 -22.23 -5.06
C GLN A 20 -7.75 -21.85 -3.61
N GLU A 21 -7.57 -22.82 -2.72
CA GLU A 21 -7.22 -22.57 -1.31
C GLU A 21 -5.88 -21.84 -1.17
N MET A 22 -4.86 -22.23 -1.96
CA MET A 22 -3.57 -21.56 -1.98
C MET A 22 -3.69 -20.11 -2.46
N ILE A 23 -4.47 -19.86 -3.51
CA ILE A 23 -4.72 -18.52 -4.04
C ILE A 23 -5.45 -17.67 -2.99
N ASP A 24 -6.51 -18.19 -2.38
CA ASP A 24 -7.30 -17.45 -1.39
C ASP A 24 -6.48 -17.11 -0.14
N ALA A 25 -5.60 -18.02 0.29
CA ALA A 25 -4.64 -17.75 1.38
C ALA A 25 -3.66 -16.62 1.01
N ALA A 26 -3.12 -16.64 -0.21
CA ALA A 26 -2.21 -15.61 -0.69
C ALA A 26 -2.90 -14.24 -0.81
N ILE A 27 -4.12 -14.19 -1.35
CA ILE A 27 -4.92 -12.96 -1.48
C ILE A 27 -5.24 -12.40 -0.11
N ARG A 28 -5.69 -13.23 0.85
CA ARG A 28 -5.96 -12.76 2.23
C ARG A 28 -4.73 -12.11 2.86
N LYS A 29 -3.55 -12.72 2.69
CA LYS A 29 -2.28 -12.15 3.18
C LYS A 29 -1.94 -10.83 2.49
N HIS A 30 -2.11 -10.77 1.17
CA HIS A 30 -1.83 -9.55 0.39
C HIS A 30 -2.75 -8.40 0.83
N ASN A 31 -4.06 -8.65 0.93
CA ASN A 31 -5.03 -7.63 1.33
C ASN A 31 -4.75 -7.10 2.74
N ARG A 32 -4.40 -7.98 3.69
CA ARG A 32 -4.01 -7.54 5.04
C ARG A 32 -2.79 -6.61 5.01
N ASN A 33 -1.77 -6.95 4.23
CA ASN A 33 -0.58 -6.11 4.11
C ASN A 33 -0.90 -4.78 3.41
N ALA A 34 -1.69 -4.81 2.33
CA ALA A 34 -2.13 -3.61 1.62
C ALA A 34 -2.95 -2.67 2.53
N SER A 35 -3.83 -3.22 3.37
CA SER A 35 -4.61 -2.43 4.35
C SER A 35 -3.73 -1.74 5.40
N ILE A 36 -2.66 -2.40 5.87
CA ILE A 36 -1.73 -1.79 6.82
C ILE A 36 -0.99 -0.63 6.15
N ILE A 37 -0.50 -0.85 4.93
CA ILE A 37 0.20 0.19 4.17
C ILE A 37 -0.72 1.37 3.89
N SER A 38 -1.95 1.12 3.45
CA SER A 38 -2.91 2.18 3.15
C SER A 38 -3.29 2.99 4.39
N MET A 39 -3.40 2.34 5.55
CA MET A 39 -3.63 3.05 6.82
C MET A 39 -2.48 3.98 7.18
N CYS A 40 -1.23 3.50 7.05
CA CYS A 40 -0.05 4.33 7.32
C CYS A 40 0.01 5.55 6.38
N VAL A 41 -0.18 5.34 5.08
CA VAL A 41 -0.16 6.43 4.10
C VAL A 41 -1.31 7.40 4.33
N GLY A 42 -2.52 6.90 4.56
CA GLY A 42 -3.69 7.73 4.85
C GLY A 42 -3.48 8.59 6.09
N TRP A 43 -2.91 8.02 7.16
CA TRP A 43 -2.61 8.78 8.37
C TRP A 43 -1.58 9.88 8.14
N VAL A 44 -0.51 9.62 7.39
CA VAL A 44 0.51 10.64 7.07
C VAL A 44 -0.11 11.78 6.27
N VAL A 45 -0.90 11.48 5.24
CA VAL A 45 -1.56 12.50 4.41
C VAL A 45 -2.54 13.32 5.25
N LEU A 46 -3.36 12.68 6.09
CA LEU A 46 -4.31 13.37 6.97
C LEU A 46 -3.60 14.27 7.99
N ALA A 47 -2.51 13.82 8.59
CA ALA A 47 -1.74 14.61 9.54
C ALA A 47 -1.13 15.85 8.88
N LEU A 48 -0.51 15.70 7.71
CA LEU A 48 0.05 16.83 6.96
C LEU A 48 -1.03 17.79 6.48
N PHE A 49 -2.18 17.27 6.04
CA PHE A 49 -3.32 18.11 5.65
C PHE A 49 -3.87 18.90 6.85
N ALA A 50 -4.08 18.24 7.99
CA ALA A 50 -4.56 18.90 9.20
C ALA A 50 -3.57 19.94 9.72
N GLU A 51 -2.27 19.65 9.70
CA GLU A 51 -1.22 20.60 10.05
C GLU A 51 -1.28 21.85 9.15
N GLY A 52 -1.35 21.67 7.83
CA GLY A 52 -1.49 22.77 6.88
C GLY A 52 -2.77 23.57 7.07
N LEU A 53 -3.89 22.91 7.34
CA LEU A 53 -5.18 23.56 7.61
C LEU A 53 -5.12 24.40 8.89
N LEU A 54 -4.60 23.84 9.99
CA LEU A 54 -4.46 24.55 11.26
C LEU A 54 -3.57 25.79 11.15
N ARG A 55 -2.53 25.72 10.31
CA ARG A 55 -1.66 26.86 9.99
C ARG A 55 -2.39 27.91 9.14
N LEU A 56 -3.21 27.49 8.18
CA LEU A 56 -4.00 28.37 7.32
C LEU A 56 -5.04 29.20 8.11
N ILE A 57 -5.67 28.59 9.11
CA ILE A 57 -6.66 29.28 9.98
C ILE A 57 -6.02 30.02 11.16
N GLY A 58 -4.69 30.05 11.26
CA GLY A 58 -3.98 30.81 12.29
C GLY A 58 -3.96 30.17 13.68
N VAL A 59 -4.31 28.89 13.83
CA VAL A 59 -4.15 28.15 15.11
C VAL A 59 -2.67 27.82 15.35
N ILE A 60 -1.90 27.60 14.29
CA ILE A 60 -0.46 27.34 14.32
C ILE A 60 0.26 28.45 13.55
N ASP A 61 1.33 29.00 14.11
CA ASP A 61 2.14 30.05 13.46
C ASP A 61 2.74 29.57 12.13
N PRO A 62 3.01 30.45 11.15
CA PRO A 62 3.65 30.09 9.88
C PRO A 62 5.10 29.59 10.00
N ILE A 63 5.55 28.68 9.11
CA ILE A 63 6.94 28.17 9.13
C ILE A 63 7.92 29.30 8.81
N PHE A 64 7.49 30.18 7.91
CA PHE A 64 8.27 31.32 7.48
C PHE A 64 7.73 32.58 8.18
N PRO A 65 8.54 33.28 8.99
CA PRO A 65 8.09 34.43 9.77
C PRO A 65 7.51 35.58 8.94
N TRP A 66 7.88 35.66 7.65
CA TRP A 66 7.42 36.71 6.72
C TRP A 66 6.11 36.35 6.00
N LEU A 67 5.63 35.13 6.16
CA LEU A 67 4.47 34.62 5.43
C LEU A 67 3.20 34.85 6.26
N LYS A 68 2.41 35.86 5.91
CA LYS A 68 1.14 36.15 6.58
C LYS A 68 0.01 35.30 6.01
N ILE A 69 -0.15 34.09 6.55
CA ILE A 69 -1.27 33.21 6.22
C ILE A 69 -2.29 33.29 7.35
N THR A 70 -3.46 33.85 7.05
CA THR A 70 -4.67 33.79 7.90
C THR A 70 -5.87 33.92 6.96
N LEU A 71 -6.81 32.99 7.02
CA LEU A 71 -8.06 33.04 6.26
C LEU A 71 -9.05 34.06 6.83
#